data_AF-A0AA86ZRK5-F1
#
_entry.id   AF-A0AA86ZRK5-F1
#
_cell.length_a   1.000
_cell.length_b   1.000
_cell.length_c   1.000
_cell.angle_alpha   90.00
_cell.angle_beta   90.00
_cell.angle_gamma   90.00
#
_symmetry.space_group_name_H-M   'P 1'
#
loop_
_entity.id
_entity.type
_entity.pdbx_description
1 polymer ?
#
loop_
_entity_poly.entity_id
_entity_poly.type
_entity_poly.pdbx_seq_one_letter_code
_entity_poly.pdbx_strand_id
1 'polypeptide(L)'
;MVPNFKPYAINVAKPLLNLGYIARRAALDRPGGFDTIFDVDGAINRSLSFEKLKELDQKTMNELGQSDLSKTRLFVAYMKNDDYDDHAVAELKKSPAVRNAIQFSIKGFDGRHNDDPAVNYWFIYRLYEIMGNFGRKYE
;
A
#
# COMPACT_ATOMS: atom_id res chain seq x y z
N MET A 1 6.51 2.28 -20.72
CA MET A 1 6.95 3.59 -20.19
C MET A 1 6.18 3.80 -18.90
N VAL A 2 6.85 3.79 -17.74
CA VAL A 2 6.16 4.06 -16.45
C VAL A 2 5.65 5.51 -16.52
N PRO A 3 4.36 5.78 -16.28
CA PRO A 3 3.86 7.15 -16.29
C PRO A 3 4.69 8.03 -15.38
N ASN A 4 5.15 9.18 -15.88
CA ASN A 4 5.91 10.16 -15.10
C ASN A 4 4.97 10.91 -14.13
N PHE A 5 4.48 10.19 -13.11
CA PHE A 5 3.59 10.69 -12.10
C PHE A 5 4.42 11.21 -10.92
N LYS A 6 4.42 12.53 -10.70
CA LYS A 6 5.16 13.19 -9.61
C LYS A 6 4.18 13.87 -8.65
N PRO A 7 3.47 13.10 -7.80
CA PRO A 7 2.46 13.66 -6.93
C PRO A 7 3.09 14.53 -5.84
N TYR A 8 2.36 15.57 -5.41
CA TYR A 8 2.74 16.37 -4.26
C TYR A 8 2.80 15.53 -2.97
N ALA A 9 1.81 14.64 -2.79
CA ALA A 9 1.73 13.74 -1.66
C ALA A 9 1.04 12.41 -2.07
N ILE A 10 1.44 11.33 -1.40
CA ILE A 10 0.77 10.03 -1.41
C ILE A 10 0.32 9.79 0.04
N ASN A 11 -0.98 9.74 0.27
CA ASN A 11 -1.59 9.45 1.56
C ASN A 11 -2.30 8.11 1.46
N VAL A 12 -1.97 7.14 2.31
CA VAL A 12 -2.51 5.78 2.24
C VAL A 12 -2.81 5.27 3.65
N ALA A 13 -3.93 4.57 3.79
CA ALA A 13 -4.27 3.76 4.95
C ALA A 13 -4.35 2.29 4.53
N LYS A 14 -3.83 1.40 5.38
CA LYS A 14 -3.88 -0.07 5.21
C LYS A 14 -3.40 -0.51 3.81
N PRO A 15 -2.14 -0.19 3.45
CA PRO A 15 -1.63 -0.50 2.11
C PRO A 15 -1.66 -1.99 1.83
N LEU A 16 -2.15 -2.37 0.64
CA LEU A 16 -2.10 -3.72 0.07
C LEU A 16 -1.18 -3.67 -1.15
N LEU A 17 0.10 -3.97 -0.95
CA LEU A 17 1.15 -3.83 -1.95
C LEU A 17 1.43 -5.16 -2.68
N ASN A 18 1.25 -6.27 -1.97
CA ASN A 18 1.59 -7.61 -2.41
C ASN A 18 0.35 -8.42 -2.78
N LEU A 19 -0.26 -8.11 -3.93
CA LEU A 19 -1.48 -8.79 -4.37
C LEU A 19 -1.27 -10.30 -4.59
N GLY A 20 -0.10 -10.72 -5.05
CA GLY A 20 0.24 -12.13 -5.21
C GLY A 20 0.35 -12.85 -3.86
N TYR A 21 1.00 -12.23 -2.89
CA TYR A 21 1.05 -12.71 -1.51
C TYR A 21 -0.34 -12.80 -0.87
N ILE A 22 -1.18 -11.78 -1.03
CA ILE A 22 -2.56 -11.76 -0.51
C ILE A 22 -3.36 -12.91 -1.13
N ALA A 23 -3.27 -13.11 -2.46
CA ALA A 23 -3.96 -14.20 -3.16
C ALA A 23 -3.53 -15.57 -2.62
N ARG A 24 -2.23 -15.77 -2.39
CA ARG A 24 -1.70 -17.01 -1.79
C ARG A 24 -2.22 -17.22 -0.37
N ARG A 25 -2.23 -16.17 0.47
CA ARG A 25 -2.75 -16.26 1.85
C ARG A 25 -4.24 -16.55 1.88
N ALA A 26 -5.02 -15.96 0.98
CA ALA A 26 -6.45 -16.24 0.88
C ALA A 26 -6.71 -17.74 0.60
N ALA A 27 -5.86 -18.39 -0.20
CA ALA A 27 -5.99 -19.81 -0.50
C ALA A 27 -5.60 -20.75 0.66
N LEU A 28 -4.65 -20.35 1.51
CA LEU A 28 -4.02 -21.24 2.51
C LEU A 28 -4.32 -20.85 3.97
N ASP A 29 -4.18 -19.57 4.30
CA ASP A 29 -4.14 -19.07 5.68
C ASP A 29 -5.41 -18.30 6.09
N ARG A 30 -6.23 -17.87 5.12
CA ARG A 30 -7.46 -17.09 5.35
C ARG A 30 -8.59 -17.42 4.34
N PRO A 31 -9.02 -18.68 4.23
CA PRO A 31 -10.13 -19.04 3.35
C PRO A 31 -11.42 -18.28 3.71
N GLY A 32 -12.11 -17.71 2.72
CA GLY A 32 -13.37 -16.96 2.90
C GLY A 32 -13.21 -15.51 3.33
N GLY A 33 -11.99 -14.99 3.35
CA GLY A 33 -11.69 -13.68 3.91
C GLY A 33 -11.76 -12.49 2.92
N PHE A 34 -11.41 -12.73 1.66
CA PHE A 34 -11.43 -11.74 0.56
C PHE A 34 -11.42 -12.45 -0.78
N ASP A 35 -12.48 -13.22 -1.04
CA ASP A 35 -12.54 -14.16 -2.16
C ASP A 35 -12.46 -13.46 -3.53
N THR A 36 -12.79 -12.16 -3.61
CA THR A 36 -12.62 -11.33 -4.81
C THR A 36 -11.15 -11.24 -5.27
N ILE A 37 -10.16 -11.53 -4.41
CA ILE A 37 -8.75 -11.54 -4.86
C ILE A 37 -8.51 -12.60 -5.93
N PHE A 38 -9.25 -13.71 -5.93
CA PHE A 38 -9.09 -14.75 -6.94
C PHE A 38 -9.59 -14.30 -8.31
N ASP A 39 -10.62 -13.45 -8.36
CA ASP A 39 -11.09 -12.84 -9.61
C ASP A 39 -10.12 -11.78 -10.13
N VAL A 40 -9.57 -10.96 -9.21
CA VAL A 40 -8.53 -9.96 -9.55
C VAL A 40 -7.26 -10.66 -10.05
N ASP A 41 -6.86 -11.74 -9.40
CA ASP A 41 -5.72 -12.56 -9.84
C ASP A 41 -6.01 -13.24 -11.18
N GLY A 42 -7.17 -13.84 -11.38
CA GLY A 42 -7.57 -14.41 -12.68
C GLY A 42 -7.61 -13.39 -13.82
N ALA A 43 -7.92 -12.13 -13.51
CA ALA A 43 -7.90 -11.02 -14.47
C ALA A 43 -6.48 -10.51 -14.77
N ILE A 44 -5.56 -10.55 -13.79
CA ILE A 44 -4.16 -10.13 -13.94
C ILE A 44 -3.31 -11.25 -14.56
N ASN A 45 -3.58 -12.51 -14.20
CA ASN A 45 -2.87 -13.72 -14.58
C ASN A 45 -3.84 -14.77 -15.14
N ARG A 46 -3.70 -15.15 -16.40
CA ARG A 46 -4.43 -16.30 -17.00
C ARG A 46 -4.04 -17.67 -16.42
N SER A 47 -3.13 -17.72 -15.45
CA SER A 47 -2.61 -18.94 -14.82
C SER A 47 -2.14 -18.59 -13.40
N LEU A 48 -2.77 -19.22 -12.40
CA LEU A 48 -2.62 -18.97 -10.96
C LEU A 48 -1.38 -19.67 -10.36
N SER A 49 -0.24 -19.71 -11.06
CA SER A 49 0.95 -20.37 -10.52
C SER A 49 1.60 -19.52 -9.43
N PHE A 50 2.16 -20.16 -8.40
CA PHE A 50 2.84 -19.45 -7.32
C PHE A 50 4.01 -18.58 -7.83
N GLU A 51 4.69 -19.00 -8.90
CA GLU A 51 5.74 -18.19 -9.52
C GLU A 51 5.19 -16.87 -10.07
N LYS A 52 4.05 -16.89 -10.77
CA LYS A 52 3.43 -15.68 -11.34
C LYS A 52 2.95 -14.70 -10.28
N LEU A 53 2.44 -15.20 -9.16
CA LEU A 53 2.07 -14.36 -8.02
C LEU A 53 3.28 -13.64 -7.43
N LYS A 54 4.39 -14.36 -7.29
CA LYS A 54 5.64 -13.76 -6.83
C LYS A 54 6.21 -12.74 -7.83
N GLU A 55 6.11 -13.04 -9.13
CA GLU A 55 6.50 -12.11 -10.19
C GLU A 55 5.65 -10.82 -10.17
N LEU A 56 4.36 -10.92 -9.87
CA LEU A 56 3.46 -9.77 -9.72
C LEU A 56 3.92 -8.83 -8.59
N ASP A 57 4.21 -9.39 -7.41
CA ASP A 57 4.70 -8.61 -6.26
C ASP A 57 6.06 -7.98 -6.57
N GLN A 58 6.99 -8.76 -7.16
CA GLN A 58 8.30 -8.26 -7.55
C GLN A 58 8.23 -7.15 -8.60
N LYS A 59 7.33 -7.27 -9.58
CA LYS A 59 7.10 -6.24 -10.60
C LYS A 59 6.60 -4.95 -9.95
N THR A 60 5.63 -5.05 -9.04
CA THR A 60 5.11 -3.90 -8.29
C THR A 60 6.22 -3.19 -7.51
N MET A 61 7.06 -3.94 -6.80
CA MET A 61 8.19 -3.38 -6.06
C MET A 61 9.28 -2.77 -6.96
N ASN A 62 9.53 -3.37 -8.12
CA ASN A 62 10.48 -2.84 -9.11
C ASN A 62 9.99 -1.52 -9.70
N GLU A 63 8.72 -1.43 -10.07
CA GLU A 63 8.11 -0.22 -10.61
C GLU A 63 8.09 0.91 -9.56
N LEU A 64 7.72 0.58 -8.32
CA LEU A 64 7.81 1.53 -7.20
C LEU A 64 9.25 2.01 -6.99
N GLY A 65 10.22 1.10 -6.96
CA GLY A 65 11.63 1.41 -6.73
C GLY A 65 12.26 2.32 -7.80
N GLN A 66 11.72 2.30 -9.03
CA GLN A 66 12.16 3.13 -10.15
C GLN A 66 11.43 4.48 -10.26
N SER A 67 10.42 4.73 -9.40
CA SER A 67 9.64 5.96 -9.43
C SER A 67 10.42 7.15 -8.86
N ASP A 68 10.22 8.35 -9.43
CA ASP A 68 10.76 9.60 -8.86
C ASP A 68 9.80 10.19 -7.82
N LEU A 69 10.08 9.92 -6.55
CA LEU A 69 9.35 10.46 -5.41
C LEU A 69 10.10 11.61 -4.71
N SER A 70 11.17 12.15 -5.31
CA SER A 70 12.09 13.12 -4.68
C SER A 70 11.39 14.41 -4.19
N LYS A 71 10.22 14.73 -4.75
CA LYS A 71 9.38 15.89 -4.36
C LYS A 71 8.06 15.49 -3.69
N THR A 72 7.87 14.21 -3.42
CA THR A 72 6.63 13.64 -2.89
C THR A 72 6.72 13.42 -1.39
N ARG A 73 5.65 13.76 -0.67
CA ARG A 73 5.46 13.40 0.75
C ARG A 73 4.66 12.12 0.86
N LEU A 74 5.16 11.13 1.58
CA LEU A 74 4.46 9.87 1.82
C LEU A 74 3.95 9.82 3.26
N PHE A 75 2.65 9.59 3.39
CA PHE A 75 1.95 9.39 4.66
C PHE A 75 1.30 8.00 4.64
N VAL A 76 1.74 7.11 5.54
CA VAL A 76 1.28 5.72 5.56
C VAL A 76 0.81 5.33 6.95
N ALA A 77 -0.49 5.07 7.08
CA ALA A 77 -1.06 4.41 8.25
C ALA A 77 -1.27 2.92 7.96
N TYR A 78 -0.98 2.05 8.93
CA TYR A 78 -1.07 0.61 8.74
C TYR A 78 -1.49 -0.13 10.01
N MET A 79 -2.02 -1.34 9.83
CA MET A 79 -2.32 -2.28 10.91
C MET A 79 -1.08 -3.13 11.21
N LYS A 80 -0.64 -3.21 12.47
CA LYS A 80 0.57 -3.94 12.85
C LYS A 80 0.44 -5.46 12.70
N ASN A 81 -0.79 -5.97 12.80
CA ASN A 81 -1.11 -7.38 12.67
C ASN A 81 -2.00 -7.63 11.45
N ASP A 82 -1.79 -6.87 10.36
CA ASP A 82 -2.58 -6.96 9.14
C ASP A 82 -2.67 -8.41 8.64
N ASP A 83 -3.89 -8.91 8.51
CA ASP A 83 -4.17 -10.29 8.12
C ASP A 83 -4.27 -10.48 6.59
N TYR A 84 -4.08 -9.41 5.81
CA TYR A 84 -3.92 -9.46 4.36
C TYR A 84 -2.45 -9.30 3.94
N ASP A 85 -1.85 -8.15 4.25
CA ASP A 85 -0.50 -7.79 3.79
C ASP A 85 0.37 -7.25 4.93
N ASP A 86 0.93 -8.16 5.70
CA ASP A 86 1.91 -7.86 6.75
C ASP A 86 3.32 -7.51 6.21
N HIS A 87 3.52 -7.53 4.90
CA HIS A 87 4.81 -7.19 4.27
C HIS A 87 4.89 -5.75 3.78
N ALA A 88 3.75 -5.13 3.42
CA ALA A 88 3.68 -3.83 2.74
C ALA A 88 4.60 -2.76 3.35
N VAL A 89 4.53 -2.51 4.67
CA VAL A 89 5.33 -1.45 5.31
C VAL A 89 6.81 -1.79 5.37
N ALA A 90 7.17 -3.06 5.55
CA ALA A 90 8.56 -3.47 5.55
C ALA A 90 9.20 -3.27 4.17
N GLU A 91 8.45 -3.49 3.10
CA GLU A 91 8.90 -3.30 1.73
C GLU A 91 8.95 -1.83 1.30
N LEU A 92 7.93 -1.03 1.68
CA LEU A 92 7.97 0.43 1.49
C LEU A 92 9.24 1.03 2.11
N LYS A 93 9.62 0.60 3.32
CA LYS A 93 10.86 1.05 3.99
C LYS A 93 12.14 0.64 3.25
N LYS A 94 12.10 -0.40 2.42
CA LYS A 94 13.25 -0.89 1.64
C LYS A 94 13.34 -0.23 0.25
N SER A 95 12.23 0.29 -0.28
CA SER A 95 12.18 0.93 -1.60
C SER A 95 13.11 2.16 -1.68
N PRO A 96 14.04 2.21 -2.66
CA PRO A 96 14.91 3.38 -2.88
C PRO A 96 14.12 4.66 -3.16
N ALA A 97 13.05 4.57 -3.95
CA ALA A 97 12.19 5.71 -4.26
C ALA A 97 11.54 6.30 -3.00
N VAL A 98 11.00 5.45 -2.12
CA VAL A 98 10.39 5.88 -0.85
C VAL A 98 11.43 6.52 0.08
N ARG A 99 12.65 5.95 0.14
CA ARG A 99 13.76 6.52 0.92
C ARG A 99 14.24 7.88 0.40
N ASN A 100 14.14 8.10 -0.90
CA ASN A 100 14.50 9.37 -1.55
C ASN A 100 13.37 10.42 -1.50
N ALA A 101 12.21 10.08 -0.96
CA ALA A 101 11.10 11.02 -0.84
C ALA A 101 11.41 12.17 0.11
N ILE A 102 10.82 13.35 -0.11
CA ILE A 102 11.06 14.53 0.75
C ILE A 102 10.57 14.31 2.19
N GLN A 103 9.59 13.42 2.37
CA GLN A 103 9.06 13.02 3.67
C GLN A 103 8.49 11.62 3.57
N PHE A 104 8.77 10.79 4.57
CA PHE A 104 8.11 9.51 4.77
C PHE A 104 7.68 9.37 6.23
N SER A 105 6.38 9.54 6.48
CA SER A 105 5.77 9.47 7.80
C SER A 105 4.88 8.24 7.92
N ILE A 106 5.14 7.43 8.94
CA ILE A 106 4.43 6.16 9.17
C ILE A 106 3.78 6.13 10.56
N LYS A 107 2.60 5.53 10.66
CA LYS A 107 1.95 5.24 11.95
C LYS A 107 1.30 3.86 11.95
N GLY A 108 1.68 3.03 12.92
CA GLY A 108 1.09 1.70 13.13
C GLY A 108 -0.01 1.72 14.18
N PHE A 109 -1.08 0.96 13.92
CA PHE A 109 -2.22 0.73 14.80
C PHE A 109 -2.31 -0.77 15.14
N ASP A 110 -2.73 -1.12 16.35
CA ASP A 110 -2.77 -2.52 16.78
C ASP A 110 -3.99 -3.24 16.20
N GLY A 111 -3.85 -4.54 15.94
CA GLY A 111 -4.93 -5.38 15.41
C GLY A 111 -4.80 -5.75 13.94
N ARG A 112 -5.74 -6.57 13.48
CA ARG A 112 -5.91 -7.04 12.09
C ARG A 112 -6.48 -5.94 11.22
N HIS A 113 -6.59 -6.17 9.92
CA HIS A 113 -6.85 -5.13 8.92
C HIS A 113 -8.06 -4.25 9.23
N ASN A 114 -9.09 -4.77 9.88
CA ASN A 114 -10.34 -4.06 10.19
C ASN A 114 -10.57 -3.77 11.68
N ASP A 115 -9.59 -4.02 12.56
CA ASP A 115 -9.82 -3.97 14.00
C ASP A 115 -9.81 -2.54 14.58
N ASP A 116 -8.87 -1.65 14.18
CA ASP A 116 -8.79 -0.27 14.71
C ASP A 116 -9.22 0.77 13.66
N PRO A 117 -10.36 1.48 13.83
CA PRO A 117 -10.80 2.53 12.91
C PRO A 117 -9.92 3.78 12.95
N ALA A 118 -9.07 3.98 13.97
CA ALA A 118 -8.23 5.16 14.10
C ALA A 118 -7.19 5.33 12.98
N VAL A 119 -6.87 4.24 12.28
CA VAL A 119 -6.08 4.25 11.04
C VAL A 119 -6.73 5.12 9.95
N ASN A 120 -8.06 5.10 9.84
CA ASN A 120 -8.81 5.89 8.87
C ASN A 120 -8.88 7.36 9.29
N TYR A 121 -9.04 7.64 10.59
CA TYR A 121 -9.00 9.01 11.09
C TYR A 121 -7.63 9.65 10.85
N TRP A 122 -6.54 8.90 11.04
CA TRP A 122 -5.20 9.41 10.72
C TRP A 122 -5.05 9.77 9.24
N PHE A 123 -5.58 8.96 8.33
CA PHE A 123 -5.61 9.28 6.91
C PHE A 123 -6.38 10.58 6.63
N ILE A 124 -7.56 10.76 7.23
CA ILE A 124 -8.38 11.97 7.07
C ILE A 124 -7.62 13.20 7.59
N TYR A 125 -6.97 13.11 8.75
CA TYR A 125 -6.18 14.21 9.29
C TYR A 125 -5.01 14.60 8.37
N ARG A 126 -4.31 13.64 7.76
CA ARG A 126 -3.26 13.95 6.77
C ARG A 126 -3.82 14.54 5.49
N LEU A 127 -5.02 14.12 5.06
CA LEU A 127 -5.70 14.75 3.94
C LEU A 127 -5.99 16.23 4.24
N TYR A 128 -6.47 16.57 5.43
CA TYR A 128 -6.71 17.94 5.84
C TYR A 128 -5.42 18.78 5.87
N GLU A 129 -4.33 18.23 6.42
CA GLU A 129 -3.02 18.89 6.40
C GLU A 129 -2.53 19.15 4.97
N ILE A 130 -2.58 18.15 4.10
CA ILE A 130 -2.20 18.27 2.69
C ILE A 130 -3.01 19.37 2.01
N MET A 131 -4.33 19.39 2.22
CA MET A 131 -5.25 20.36 1.62
C MET A 131 -5.05 21.78 2.16
N GLY A 132 -4.69 21.91 3.44
CA GLY A 132 -4.30 23.18 4.06
C GLY A 132 -3.09 23.82 3.37
N ASN A 133 -2.14 23.02 2.89
CA ASN A 133 -1.00 23.52 2.09
C ASN A 133 -1.40 24.08 0.72
N PHE A 134 -2.65 23.87 0.30
CA PHE A 134 -3.26 24.47 -0.89
C PHE A 134 -4.33 25.52 -0.54
N GLY A 135 -4.36 26.02 0.70
CA GLY A 135 -5.28 27.05 1.15
C GLY A 135 -6.72 26.58 1.37
N ARG A 136 -6.99 25.27 1.32
CA ARG A 136 -8.32 24.72 1.58
C ARG A 136 -8.49 24.52 3.08
N LYS A 137 -9.29 25.38 3.71
CA LYS A 137 -9.66 25.27 5.11
C LYS A 137 -10.86 24.35 5.26
N TYR A 138 -10.85 23.50 6.28
CA TYR A 138 -12.01 22.75 6.71
C TYR A 138 -12.60 23.48 7.91
N GLU A 139 -13.87 23.88 7.79
CA GLU A 139 -14.69 24.43 8.88
C GLU A 139 -15.37 23.29 9.64
#